data_AF-X1BGL2-F1
#
_entry.id   AF-X1BGL2-F1
#
_cell.length_a   1.000
_cell.length_b   1.000
_cell.length_c   1.000
_cell.angle_alpha   90.00
_cell.angle_beta   90.00
_cell.angle_gamma   90.00
#
_symmetry.space_group_name_H-M   'P 1'
#
loop_
_entity.id
_entity.type
_entity.pdbx_description
1 polymer ?
#
loop_
_entity_poly.entity_id
_entity_poly.type
_entity_poly.pdbx_seq_one_letter_code
_entity_poly.pdbx_strand_id
1 'polypeptide(L)'
;METLDYEIQVNKISDWVRLWFFADTHQGTVACAETHMRNTVKEIADDSNAYACHMGDIGDFINYTDPRFEIYGVVPELRHHLDDLPRQQVKTVKNIGYELISSKATDLVRVALHDLKECPLQDLGA
;
A
#
# COMPACT_ATOMS: atom_id res chain seq x y z
N MET A 1 -20.00 0.20 -4.86
CA MET A 1 -19.28 -0.64 -3.89
C MET A 1 -19.01 -1.95 -4.60
N GLU A 2 -17.77 -2.16 -4.99
CA GLU A 2 -17.32 -3.43 -5.54
C GLU A 2 -16.94 -4.32 -4.35
N THR A 3 -17.41 -5.56 -4.34
CA THR A 3 -17.07 -6.54 -3.31
C THR A 3 -16.04 -7.48 -3.90
N LEU A 4 -14.90 -7.60 -3.23
CA LEU A 4 -13.87 -8.55 -3.63
C LEU A 4 -14.01 -9.81 -2.77
N ASP A 5 -14.50 -10.88 -3.37
CA ASP A 5 -14.59 -12.18 -2.71
C ASP A 5 -13.22 -12.87 -2.82
N TYR A 6 -12.67 -13.29 -1.69
CA TYR A 6 -11.41 -14.01 -1.63
C TYR A 6 -11.52 -15.27 -0.76
N GLU A 7 -11.07 -16.40 -1.31
CA GLU A 7 -11.06 -17.68 -0.62
C GLU A 7 -9.68 -17.94 0.00
N ILE A 8 -9.64 -18.02 1.33
CA ILE A 8 -8.43 -18.36 2.08
C ILE A 8 -8.08 -19.83 1.84
N GLN A 9 -6.91 -20.07 1.25
CA GLN A 9 -6.40 -21.41 1.00
C GLN A 9 -5.62 -21.92 2.23
N VAL A 10 -6.01 -23.07 2.76
CA VAL A 10 -5.32 -23.72 3.87
C VAL A 10 -4.88 -25.12 3.47
N ASN A 11 -3.72 -25.56 3.95
CA ASN A 11 -3.25 -26.91 3.72
C ASN A 11 -4.15 -27.94 4.46
N LYS A 12 -4.61 -27.60 5.67
CA LYS A 12 -5.62 -28.35 6.44
C LYS A 12 -6.58 -27.39 7.11
N ILE A 13 -7.85 -27.79 7.22
CA ILE A 13 -8.92 -26.99 7.88
C ILE A 13 -8.59 -26.67 9.35
N SER A 14 -7.79 -27.52 10.00
CA SER A 14 -7.34 -27.31 11.38
C SER A 14 -6.20 -26.30 11.54
N ASP A 15 -5.59 -25.84 10.43
CA ASP A 15 -4.43 -24.97 10.49
C ASP A 15 -4.85 -23.53 10.83
N TRP A 16 -4.09 -22.91 11.73
CA TRP A 16 -4.33 -21.53 12.15
C TRP A 16 -3.85 -20.54 11.09
N VAL A 17 -4.79 -19.86 10.45
CA VAL A 17 -4.48 -18.78 9.50
C VAL A 17 -4.26 -17.47 10.26
N ARG A 18 -3.19 -16.75 9.92
CA ARG A 18 -2.93 -15.41 10.46
C ARG A 18 -3.38 -14.35 9.48
N LEU A 19 -4.23 -13.42 9.93
CA LEU A 19 -4.66 -12.26 9.15
C LEU A 19 -4.01 -11.00 9.70
N TRP A 20 -3.39 -10.24 8.81
CA TRP A 20 -2.75 -8.97 9.12
C TRP A 20 -3.50 -7.84 8.41
N PHE A 21 -3.92 -6.85 9.18
CA PHE A 21 -4.66 -5.70 8.66
C PHE A 21 -3.77 -4.46 8.68
N PHE A 22 -3.67 -3.79 7.54
CA PHE A 22 -2.91 -2.57 7.34
C PHE A 22 -3.86 -1.46 6.93
N ALA A 23 -3.76 -0.30 7.56
CA ALA A 23 -4.53 0.90 7.25
C ALA A 23 -3.68 2.12 7.61
N ASP A 24 -4.03 3.28 7.04
CA ASP A 24 -3.47 4.58 7.42
C ASP A 24 -1.94 4.57 7.50
N THR A 25 -1.31 3.90 6.53
CA THR A 25 0.16 3.78 6.50
C THR A 25 0.80 5.04 5.94
N HIS A 26 0.08 5.82 5.12
CA HIS A 26 0.51 7.10 4.59
C HIS A 26 1.95 7.06 4.04
N GLN A 27 2.25 6.08 3.20
CA GLN A 27 3.61 5.87 2.67
C GLN A 27 4.09 7.08 1.87
N GLY A 28 5.37 7.40 2.02
CA GLY A 28 5.95 8.63 1.48
C GLY A 28 5.75 9.85 2.38
N THR A 29 5.19 9.68 3.58
CA THR A 29 5.20 10.69 4.64
C THR A 29 6.30 10.43 5.68
N VAL A 30 6.76 11.47 6.36
CA VAL A 30 7.72 11.36 7.47
C VAL A 30 7.14 10.64 8.70
N ALA A 31 5.82 10.58 8.81
CA ALA A 31 5.11 9.90 9.90
C ALA A 31 5.02 8.38 9.66
N CYS A 32 5.14 7.93 8.41
CA CYS A 32 5.15 6.52 8.08
C CYS A 32 6.40 5.83 8.65
N ALA A 33 6.19 4.85 9.55
CA ALA A 33 7.25 4.00 10.08
C ALA A 33 7.68 2.95 9.03
N GLU A 34 8.22 3.39 7.90
CA GLU A 34 8.45 2.55 6.71
C GLU A 34 9.33 1.34 7.02
N THR A 35 10.39 1.50 7.82
CA THR A 35 11.25 0.38 8.24
C THR A 35 10.48 -0.69 9.02
N HIS A 36 9.58 -0.30 9.92
CA HIS A 36 8.78 -1.25 10.68
C HIS A 36 7.83 -2.00 9.75
N MET A 37 7.12 -1.28 8.89
CA MET A 37 6.21 -1.87 7.91
C MET A 37 6.95 -2.85 6.98
N ARG A 38 8.13 -2.52 6.48
CA ARG A 38 8.94 -3.45 5.65
C ARG A 38 9.33 -4.73 6.41
N ASN A 39 9.69 -4.61 7.68
CA ASN A 39 9.98 -5.78 8.51
C ASN A 39 8.73 -6.65 8.74
N THR A 40 7.56 -6.04 8.98
CA THR A 40 6.29 -6.75 9.10
C THR A 40 5.90 -7.44 7.80
N VAL A 41 6.04 -6.76 6.65
CA VAL A 41 5.81 -7.35 5.32
C VAL A 41 6.67 -8.59 5.11
N LYS A 42 7.95 -8.52 5.50
CA LYS A 42 8.86 -9.67 5.43
C LYS A 42 8.42 -10.82 6.35
N GLU A 43 8.02 -10.52 7.59
CA GLU A 43 7.49 -11.54 8.52
C GLU A 43 6.28 -12.26 7.93
N ILE A 44 5.36 -11.51 7.32
CA ILE A 44 4.18 -12.08 6.64
C ILE A 44 4.60 -12.94 5.46
N ALA A 45 5.56 -12.45 4.66
CA ALA A 45 6.04 -13.16 3.48
C ALA A 45 6.69 -14.50 3.80
N ASP A 46 7.35 -14.60 4.96
CA ASP A 46 8.00 -15.81 5.44
C ASP A 46 6.99 -16.81 6.07
N ASP A 47 5.76 -16.40 6.38
CA ASP A 47 4.69 -17.25 6.93
C ASP A 47 3.72 -17.72 5.83
N SER A 48 3.84 -18.98 5.44
CA SER A 48 3.00 -19.59 4.40
C SER A 48 1.50 -19.70 4.74
N ASN A 49 1.11 -19.45 6.00
CA ASN A 49 -0.28 -19.44 6.44
C ASN A 49 -0.75 -18.05 6.89
N ALA A 50 -0.03 -17.00 6.47
CA ALA A 50 -0.38 -15.60 6.72
C ALA A 50 -0.95 -14.92 5.47
N TYR A 51 -1.89 -14.01 5.71
CA TYR A 51 -2.51 -13.16 4.70
C TYR A 51 -2.49 -11.71 5.18
N ALA A 52 -2.29 -10.78 4.24
CA ALA A 52 -2.35 -9.35 4.48
C ALA A 52 -3.56 -8.72 3.79
N CYS A 53 -4.25 -7.84 4.50
CA CYS A 53 -5.35 -7.01 4.02
C CYS A 53 -4.96 -5.55 4.18
N HIS A 54 -4.95 -4.80 3.07
CA HIS A 54 -4.79 -3.35 3.14
C HIS A 54 -6.15 -2.66 3.02
N MET A 55 -6.49 -1.82 3.99
CA MET A 55 -7.84 -1.29 4.19
C MET A 55 -8.04 0.15 3.69
N GLY A 56 -6.98 0.83 3.25
CA GLY A 56 -7.06 2.21 2.74
C GLY A 56 -5.91 3.07 3.23
N ASP A 57 -5.80 4.29 2.71
CA ASP A 57 -4.82 5.30 3.11
C ASP A 57 -3.37 4.77 3.10
N ILE A 58 -3.04 4.08 2.01
CA ILE A 58 -1.69 3.55 1.77
C ILE A 58 -0.67 4.67 1.47
N GLY A 59 -1.16 5.83 1.06
CA GLY A 59 -0.40 7.04 0.77
C GLY A 59 -1.35 8.22 0.82
N ASP A 60 -0.80 9.42 1.00
CA ASP A 60 -1.62 10.65 1.02
C ASP A 60 -2.18 10.97 -0.36
N PHE A 61 -1.37 10.80 -1.40
CA PHE A 61 -1.70 11.15 -2.79
C PHE A 61 -2.24 12.58 -2.95
N ILE A 62 -1.78 13.50 -2.10
CA ILE A 62 -2.16 14.91 -2.10
C ILE A 62 -1.22 15.70 -3.02
N ASN A 63 -1.79 16.51 -3.91
CA ASN A 63 -1.02 17.44 -4.76
C ASN A 63 -0.54 18.65 -3.96
N TYR A 64 0.60 19.24 -4.35
CA TYR A 64 1.16 20.41 -3.65
C TYR A 64 0.25 21.66 -3.68
N THR A 65 -0.71 21.69 -4.61
CA THR A 65 -1.71 22.77 -4.75
C THR A 65 -2.91 22.60 -3.83
N ASP A 66 -3.07 21.44 -3.17
CA ASP A 66 -4.17 21.19 -2.25
C ASP A 66 -3.94 21.95 -0.93
N PRO A 67 -4.96 22.62 -0.34
CA PRO A 67 -4.83 23.34 0.93
C PRO A 67 -4.40 22.46 2.12
N ARG A 68 -4.55 21.14 2.03
CA ARG A 68 -4.14 20.17 3.05
C ARG A 68 -2.66 19.81 2.94
N PHE A 69 -1.98 20.21 1.86
CA PHE A 69 -0.58 19.85 1.62
C PHE A 69 0.35 20.50 2.65
N GLU A 70 1.23 19.67 3.22
CA GLU A 70 2.26 20.09 4.17
C GLU A 70 3.61 19.52 3.69
N ILE A 71 4.55 20.41 3.33
CA ILE A 71 5.82 20.03 2.70
C ILE A 71 6.77 19.26 3.64
N TYR A 72 6.71 19.52 4.95
CA TYR A 72 7.54 18.86 5.94
C TYR A 72 7.02 17.45 6.28
N GLY A 73 5.75 17.17 5.99
CA GLY A 73 5.07 15.89 6.07
C GLY A 73 5.53 14.93 4.99
N VAL A 74 6.06 15.42 3.87
CA VAL A 74 6.64 14.62 2.80
C VAL A 74 8.07 14.23 3.14
N VAL A 75 8.43 12.96 2.90
CA VAL A 75 9.82 12.47 3.09
C VAL A 75 10.81 13.24 2.20
N PRO A 76 12.04 13.52 2.66
CA PRO A 76 13.01 14.33 1.92
C PRO A 76 13.22 13.90 0.46
N GLU A 77 13.20 12.60 0.20
CA GLU A 77 13.41 11.97 -1.11
C GLU A 77 12.31 12.30 -2.11
N LEU A 78 11.12 12.72 -1.67
CA LEU A 78 10.01 13.06 -2.56
C LEU A 78 9.80 14.56 -2.73
N ARG A 79 10.47 15.40 -1.92
CA ARG A 79 10.30 16.87 -1.93
C ARG A 79 10.76 17.56 -3.21
N HIS A 80 11.54 16.88 -4.05
CA HIS A 80 11.95 17.41 -5.36
C HIS A 80 11.02 16.99 -6.50
N HIS A 81 9.93 16.28 -6.18
CA HIS A 81 8.93 15.79 -7.12
C HIS A 81 7.53 16.29 -6.80
N LEU A 82 7.38 17.49 -6.21
CA LEU A 82 6.09 18.00 -5.74
C LEU A 82 5.03 18.07 -6.86
N ASP A 83 5.43 18.42 -8.08
CA ASP A 83 4.54 18.50 -9.25
C ASP A 83 3.99 17.14 -9.72
N ASP A 84 4.59 16.03 -9.27
CA ASP A 84 4.20 14.65 -9.63
C ASP A 84 4.11 13.77 -8.37
N LEU A 85 3.89 14.39 -7.20
CA LEU A 85 4.05 13.74 -5.90
C LEU A 85 3.17 12.50 -5.73
N PRO A 86 1.86 12.52 -6.06
CA PRO A 86 1.03 11.33 -5.94
C PRO A 86 1.59 10.16 -6.75
N ARG A 87 2.03 10.41 -7.98
CA ARG A 87 2.59 9.37 -8.84
C ARG A 87 3.90 8.80 -8.30
N GLN A 88 4.75 9.63 -7.68
CA GLN A 88 5.96 9.14 -7.02
C GLN A 88 5.63 8.32 -5.76
N GLN A 89 4.66 8.75 -4.95
CA GLN A 89 4.16 7.96 -3.81
C GLN A 89 3.63 6.61 -4.27
N VAL A 90 2.91 6.54 -5.41
CA VAL A 90 2.47 5.27 -6.01
C VAL A 90 3.63 4.34 -6.33
N LYS A 91 4.78 4.86 -6.77
CA LYS A 91 5.96 4.01 -7.02
C LYS A 91 6.54 3.45 -5.71
N THR A 92 6.62 4.28 -4.67
CA THR A 92 7.05 3.84 -3.33
C THR A 92 6.13 2.74 -2.79
N VAL A 93 4.81 2.96 -2.90
CA VAL A 93 3.77 2.01 -2.51
C VAL A 93 3.87 0.71 -3.31
N LYS A 94 4.04 0.80 -4.63
CA LYS A 94 4.19 -0.38 -5.48
C LYS A 94 5.36 -1.24 -5.04
N ASN A 95 6.50 -0.66 -4.67
CA ASN A 95 7.64 -1.46 -4.22
C ASN A 95 7.30 -2.33 -2.99
N ILE A 96 6.60 -1.77 -2.00
CA ILE A 96 6.21 -2.48 -0.77
C ILE A 96 5.04 -3.46 -1.04
N GLY A 97 4.08 -3.04 -1.86
CA GLY A 97 2.98 -3.91 -2.32
C GLY A 97 3.47 -5.10 -3.15
N TYR A 98 4.49 -4.93 -4.00
CA TYR A 98 5.12 -6.03 -4.76
C TYR A 98 5.88 -7.00 -3.86
N GLU A 99 6.52 -6.52 -2.79
CA GLU A 99 7.12 -7.37 -1.76
C GLU A 99 6.05 -8.28 -1.11
N LEU A 100 4.89 -7.72 -0.75
CA LEU A 100 3.73 -8.48 -0.24
C LEU A 100 3.19 -9.49 -1.28
N ILE A 101 3.06 -9.09 -2.54
CA ILE A 101 2.49 -9.91 -3.63
C ILE A 101 3.41 -11.08 -4.06
N SER A 102 4.73 -10.92 -3.93
CA SER A 102 5.70 -11.96 -4.32
C SER A 102 5.75 -13.15 -3.37
N SER A 103 5.25 -12.97 -2.14
CA SER A 103 4.98 -14.05 -1.20
C SER A 103 3.58 -14.60 -1.47
N LYS A 104 3.28 -15.84 -1.09
CA LYS A 104 1.95 -16.44 -1.29
C LYS A 104 0.78 -15.72 -0.57
N ALA A 105 1.02 -14.55 0.04
CA ALA A 105 0.03 -13.65 0.64
C ALA A 105 -0.72 -12.80 -0.40
N THR A 106 -1.24 -13.43 -1.45
CA THR A 106 -2.00 -12.78 -2.53
C THR A 106 -3.41 -13.36 -2.55
N ASP A 107 -4.49 -12.61 -2.29
CA ASP A 107 -4.97 -11.60 -3.25
C ASP A 107 -5.67 -10.36 -2.64
N LEU A 108 -5.51 -10.05 -1.35
CA LEU A 108 -6.11 -8.83 -0.77
C LEU A 108 -5.33 -7.53 -1.06
N VAL A 109 -4.27 -7.59 -1.87
CA VAL A 109 -3.54 -6.43 -2.43
C VAL A 109 -4.04 -6.08 -3.84
N ARG A 110 -4.93 -6.90 -4.46
CA ARG A 110 -5.49 -6.59 -5.78
C ARG A 110 -6.35 -5.33 -5.79
N VAL A 111 -7.02 -4.98 -4.68
CA VAL A 111 -7.85 -3.76 -4.59
C VAL A 111 -7.00 -2.51 -4.78
N ALA A 112 -5.89 -2.39 -4.02
CA ALA A 112 -5.02 -1.21 -4.11
C ALA A 112 -4.32 -1.07 -5.47
N LEU A 113 -3.92 -2.16 -6.13
CA LEU A 113 -3.26 -2.08 -7.43
C LEU A 113 -4.23 -2.00 -8.63
N HIS A 114 -5.45 -2.51 -8.50
CA HIS A 114 -6.52 -2.31 -9.48
C HIS A 114 -6.93 -0.83 -9.50
N ASP A 115 -7.14 -0.23 -8.33
CA ASP A 115 -7.40 1.21 -8.21
C ASP A 115 -6.23 2.05 -8.77
N LEU A 116 -4.98 1.59 -8.65
CA LEU A 116 -3.81 2.27 -9.24
C LEU A 116 -3.59 2.00 -10.74
N LYS A 117 -4.27 1.03 -11.34
CA LYS A 117 -4.29 0.78 -12.80
C LYS A 117 -5.46 1.51 -13.47
N GLU A 118 -6.58 1.60 -12.77
CA GLU A 118 -7.81 2.27 -13.22
C GLU A 118 -7.87 3.75 -12.80
N CYS A 119 -6.99 4.22 -11.90
CA CYS A 119 -6.88 5.65 -11.61
C CYS A 119 -6.47 6.36 -12.90
N PRO A 120 -7.37 7.17 -13.50
CA PRO A 120 -7.03 7.91 -14.69
C PRO A 120 -5.99 8.93 -14.24
N LEU A 121 -4.72 8.66 -14.54
CA LEU A 121 -3.64 9.66 -14.44
C LEU A 121 -3.94 10.92 -15.28
N GLN A 122 -5.01 10.90 -16.08
CA GLN A 122 -5.54 11.99 -16.89
C GLN A 122 -6.44 12.96 -16.11
N ASP A 123 -6.93 12.60 -14.92
CA ASP A 123 -7.78 13.47 -14.08
C ASP A 123 -7.00 14.21 -12.98
N LEU A 124 -5.70 13.93 -12.83
CA LEU A 124 -4.77 14.74 -12.06
C LEU A 124 -4.20 15.81 -12.99
N GLY A 125 -4.95 16.91 -13.13
CA GLY A 125 -4.72 17.99 -14.09
C GLY A 125 -3.26 18.44 -14.21
N ALA A 126 -2.87 18.65 -15.47
CA ALA A 126 -1.66 19.36 -15.89
C ALA A 126 -1.60 20.80 -15.35
#